data_AF-A0A9Q3UQ49-F1
#
_entry.id   AF-A0A9Q3UQ49-F1
#
_cell.length_a   1.000
_cell.length_b   1.000
_cell.length_c   1.000
_cell.angle_alpha   90.00
_cell.angle_beta   90.00
_cell.angle_gamma   90.00
#
_symmetry.space_group_name_H-M   'P 1'
#
loop_
_entity.id
_entity.type
_entity.pdbx_description
1 polymer ?
#
loop_
_entity_poly.entity_id
_entity_poly.type
_entity_poly.pdbx_seq_one_letter_code
_entity_poly.pdbx_strand_id
1 'polypeptide(L)'
;MNATRLLQWSLLACTAYFLAMSTAHFIGFKVPVLFVYWDVPSNHYQDMIISFCAFTYATLSFAAYRHRVAVPALLVALVGTVLGLSAVNSSAALAQMIDGGTTTAYWLQTGMIAGLLIWLVVLYRLSRANVPAT
;
A
#
# COMPACT_ATOMS: atom_id res chain seq x y z
N MET A 1 -17.34 -17.52 -0.15
CA MET A 1 -17.56 -16.20 -0.82
C MET A 1 -16.95 -16.25 -2.21
N ASN A 2 -17.62 -15.78 -3.27
CA ASN A 2 -17.05 -15.83 -4.63
C ASN A 2 -15.92 -14.80 -4.82
N ALA A 3 -15.03 -15.03 -5.79
CA ALA A 3 -13.84 -14.20 -6.01
C ALA A 3 -14.17 -12.71 -6.22
N THR A 4 -15.30 -12.41 -6.86
CA THR A 4 -15.76 -11.02 -7.09
C THR A 4 -16.07 -10.29 -5.80
N ARG A 5 -16.85 -10.90 -4.88
CA ARG A 5 -17.14 -10.29 -3.58
C ARG A 5 -15.89 -10.19 -2.73
N LEU A 6 -15.02 -11.19 -2.76
CA LEU A 6 -13.76 -11.16 -2.02
C LEU A 6 -12.82 -10.05 -2.52
N LEU A 7 -12.77 -9.81 -3.83
CA LEU A 7 -12.06 -8.67 -4.42
C LEU A 7 -12.65 -7.35 -3.93
N GLN A 8 -13.98 -7.18 -3.99
CA GLN A 8 -14.63 -5.94 -3.55
C GLN A 8 -14.35 -5.62 -2.08
N TRP A 9 -14.50 -6.61 -1.18
CA TRP A 9 -14.18 -6.43 0.24
C TRP A 9 -12.70 -6.15 0.47
N SER A 10 -11.81 -6.80 -0.28
CA SER A 10 -10.36 -6.53 -0.20
C SER A 10 -10.04 -5.10 -0.63
N LEU A 11 -10.67 -4.59 -1.70
CA LEU A 11 -10.49 -3.20 -2.17
C LEU A 11 -11.03 -2.18 -1.15
N LEU A 12 -12.18 -2.45 -0.54
CA LEU A 12 -12.72 -1.60 0.51
C LEU A 12 -11.82 -1.60 1.76
N ALA A 13 -11.27 -2.75 2.14
CA ALA A 13 -10.29 -2.85 3.21
C ALA A 13 -9.00 -2.06 2.88
N CYS A 14 -8.54 -2.09 1.62
CA CYS A 14 -7.42 -1.24 1.16
C CYS A 14 -7.74 0.24 1.32
N THR A 15 -8.94 0.68 0.97
CA THR A 15 -9.38 2.07 1.19
C THR A 15 -9.25 2.46 2.66
N ALA A 16 -9.79 1.64 3.57
CA ALA A 16 -9.72 1.92 4.99
C ALA A 16 -8.26 1.93 5.51
N TYR A 17 -7.44 0.97 5.09
CA TYR A 17 -6.03 0.88 5.47
C TYR A 17 -5.23 2.10 5.02
N PHE A 18 -5.31 2.46 3.74
CA PHE A 18 -4.55 3.60 3.21
C PHE A 18 -5.06 4.94 3.72
N LEU A 19 -6.36 5.05 4.02
CA LEU A 19 -6.90 6.24 4.69
C LEU A 19 -6.38 6.36 6.12
N ALA A 20 -6.34 5.25 6.87
CA ALA A 20 -5.76 5.24 8.22
C ALA A 20 -4.26 5.60 8.20
N MET A 21 -3.50 5.05 7.25
CA MET A 21 -2.10 5.39 7.04
C MET A 21 -1.92 6.87 6.66
N SER A 22 -2.74 7.40 5.76
CA SER A 22 -2.73 8.82 5.40
C SER A 22 -2.97 9.72 6.62
N THR A 23 -3.97 9.40 7.43
CA THR A 23 -4.25 10.13 8.67
C THR A 23 -3.07 10.04 9.65
N ALA A 24 -2.51 8.84 9.85
CA ALA A 24 -1.38 8.64 10.76
C ALA A 24 -0.17 9.50 10.37
N HIS A 25 0.19 9.52 9.07
CA HIS A 25 1.24 10.38 8.54
C HIS A 25 0.92 11.87 8.66
N PHE A 26 -0.33 12.28 8.42
CA PHE A 26 -0.73 13.68 8.49
C PHE A 26 -0.59 14.25 9.91
N ILE A 27 -0.97 13.47 10.92
CA ILE A 27 -0.94 13.90 12.33
C ILE A 27 0.35 13.52 13.07
N GLY A 28 1.30 12.83 12.40
CA GLY A 28 2.55 12.38 13.03
C GLY A 28 2.38 11.21 14.00
N PHE A 29 1.32 10.40 13.89
CA PHE A 29 1.08 9.26 14.77
C PHE A 29 1.93 8.05 14.36
N LYS A 30 3.18 8.04 14.84
CA LYS A 30 4.23 7.06 14.51
C LYS A 30 4.00 5.70 15.17
N VAL A 31 3.22 4.85 14.52
CA VAL A 31 3.04 3.44 14.91
C VAL A 31 3.39 2.49 13.76
N PRO A 32 3.92 1.29 14.05
CA PRO A 32 4.18 0.29 13.01
C PRO A 32 2.94 0.01 12.16
N VAL A 33 3.14 -0.44 10.92
CA VAL A 33 2.09 -0.80 9.94
C VAL A 33 1.33 0.39 9.34
N LEU A 34 0.94 1.38 10.15
CA LEU A 34 0.23 2.59 9.69
C LEU A 34 1.18 3.75 9.35
N PHE A 35 2.41 3.72 9.86
CA PHE A 35 3.42 4.74 9.59
C PHE A 35 4.65 4.06 9.00
N VAL A 36 4.94 4.35 7.73
CA VAL A 36 6.14 3.82 7.05
C VAL A 36 7.36 4.49 7.67
N TYR A 37 8.36 3.71 8.07
CA TYR A 37 9.55 4.20 8.76
C TYR A 37 9.22 4.93 10.08
N TRP A 38 8.29 4.36 10.87
CA TRP A 38 7.77 4.97 12.11
C TRP A 38 8.85 5.37 13.14
N ASP A 39 9.98 4.70 13.15
CA ASP A 39 11.11 4.93 14.06
C ASP A 39 12.28 5.67 13.40
N VAL A 40 12.14 6.07 12.13
CA VAL A 40 13.14 6.87 11.43
C VAL A 40 12.87 8.37 11.65
N PRO A 41 13.90 9.18 11.96
CA PRO A 41 13.76 10.62 12.00
C PRO A 41 13.26 11.17 10.65
N SER A 42 12.21 12.00 10.69
CA SER A 42 11.61 12.61 9.51
C SER A 42 11.18 14.04 9.82
N ASN A 43 11.20 14.91 8.82
CA ASN A 43 10.60 16.23 8.94
C ASN A 43 9.09 16.13 8.73
N HIS A 44 8.32 16.93 9.45
CA HIS A 44 6.85 16.88 9.37
C HIS A 44 6.30 17.06 7.94
N TYR A 45 6.91 17.92 7.12
CA TYR A 45 6.49 18.11 5.74
C TYR A 45 6.69 16.84 4.87
N GLN A 46 7.67 16.00 5.19
CA GLN A 46 7.91 14.73 4.48
C GLN A 46 6.79 13.74 4.81
N ASP A 47 6.40 13.68 6.08
CA ASP A 47 5.27 12.86 6.53
C ASP A 47 3.96 13.32 5.84
N MET A 48 3.75 14.64 5.68
CA MET A 48 2.61 15.15 4.91
C MET A 48 2.62 14.73 3.43
N ILE A 49 3.79 14.70 2.78
CA ILE A 49 3.91 14.20 1.40
C ILE A 49 3.50 12.73 1.34
N ILE A 50 3.99 11.89 2.27
CA ILE A 50 3.62 10.47 2.34
C ILE A 50 2.12 10.33 2.62
N SER A 51 1.54 11.19 3.46
CA SER A 51 0.09 11.22 3.70
C SER A 51 -0.71 11.44 2.42
N PHE A 52 -0.33 12.39 1.56
CA PHE A 52 -1.02 12.63 0.29
C PHE A 52 -0.84 11.48 -0.71
N CYS A 53 0.34 10.83 -0.71
CA CYS A 53 0.55 9.61 -1.49
C CYS A 53 -0.37 8.46 -1.01
N ALA A 54 -0.46 8.23 0.30
CA ALA A 54 -1.34 7.21 0.88
C ALA A 54 -2.83 7.53 0.60
N PHE A 55 -3.24 8.79 0.68
CA PHE A 55 -4.59 9.23 0.32
C PHE A 55 -4.93 8.92 -1.14
N THR A 56 -3.96 9.04 -2.04
CA THR A 56 -4.12 8.65 -3.45
C THR A 56 -4.38 7.15 -3.58
N TYR A 57 -3.68 6.30 -2.82
CA TYR A 57 -3.95 4.86 -2.80
C TYR A 57 -5.34 4.53 -2.23
N ALA A 58 -5.79 5.25 -1.20
CA ALA A 58 -7.13 5.10 -0.66
C ALA A 58 -8.21 5.43 -1.71
N THR A 59 -8.00 6.52 -2.45
CA THR A 59 -8.89 6.97 -3.53
C THR A 59 -8.91 5.98 -4.70
N LEU A 60 -7.76 5.49 -5.16
CA LEU A 60 -7.67 4.47 -6.21
C LEU A 60 -8.33 3.15 -5.77
N SER A 61 -8.15 2.75 -4.51
CA SER A 61 -8.79 1.57 -3.95
C SER A 61 -10.32 1.71 -3.91
N PHE A 62 -10.81 2.90 -3.54
CA PHE A 62 -12.24 3.17 -3.51
C PHE A 62 -12.83 3.23 -4.92
N ALA A 63 -12.13 3.87 -5.86
CA ALA A 63 -12.50 3.90 -7.27
C ALA A 63 -12.55 2.47 -7.84
N ALA A 64 -11.57 1.62 -7.53
CA ALA A 64 -11.53 0.21 -7.93
C ALA A 64 -12.67 -0.62 -7.31
N TYR A 65 -13.05 -0.33 -6.05
CA TYR A 65 -14.20 -0.94 -5.38
C TYR A 65 -15.51 -0.60 -6.09
N ARG A 66 -15.71 0.68 -6.47
CA ARG A 66 -16.90 1.17 -7.19
C ARG A 66 -16.93 0.75 -8.65
N HIS A 67 -15.77 0.79 -9.30
CA HIS A 67 -15.58 0.62 -10.73
C HIS A 67 -14.40 -0.31 -11.00
N ARG A 68 -14.72 -1.56 -11.36
CA ARG A 68 -13.73 -2.62 -11.59
C ARG A 68 -12.65 -2.26 -12.63
N VAL A 69 -12.97 -1.39 -13.59
CA VAL A 69 -12.02 -0.90 -14.60
C VAL A 69 -10.81 -0.17 -13.99
N ALA A 70 -10.93 0.35 -12.77
CA ALA A 70 -9.84 1.03 -12.08
C ALA A 70 -8.88 0.07 -11.33
N VAL A 71 -9.21 -1.22 -11.20
CA VAL A 71 -8.35 -2.20 -10.52
C VAL A 71 -6.92 -2.23 -11.09
N PRO A 72 -6.69 -2.29 -12.42
CA PRO A 72 -5.34 -2.29 -12.97
C PRO A 72 -4.50 -1.05 -12.58
N ALA A 73 -5.12 0.13 -12.49
CA ALA A 73 -4.42 1.34 -12.09
C ALA A 73 -3.92 1.26 -10.64
N LEU A 74 -4.76 0.74 -9.73
CA LEU A 74 -4.35 0.46 -8.35
C LEU A 74 -3.19 -0.55 -8.31
N LEU A 75 -3.26 -1.63 -9.09
CA LEU A 75 -2.20 -2.65 -9.12
C LEU A 75 -0.86 -2.06 -9.60
N VAL A 76 -0.87 -1.21 -10.63
CA VAL A 76 0.32 -0.50 -11.11
C VAL A 76 0.89 0.42 -10.02
N ALA A 77 0.02 1.16 -9.32
CA ALA A 77 0.45 2.00 -8.21
C ALA A 77 1.13 1.19 -7.10
N LEU A 78 0.55 0.05 -6.71
CA LEU A 78 1.13 -0.86 -5.71
C LEU A 78 2.46 -1.48 -6.15
N VAL A 79 2.62 -1.83 -7.44
CA VAL A 79 3.92 -2.27 -7.98
C VAL A 79 4.96 -1.17 -7.78
N GLY A 80 4.63 0.07 -8.15
CA GLY A 80 5.50 1.23 -7.94
C GLY A 80 5.88 1.40 -6.47
N THR A 81 4.91 1.27 -5.54
CA THR A 81 5.16 1.33 -4.10
C THR A 81 6.13 0.24 -3.64
N VAL A 82 5.92 -1.01 -4.03
CA VAL A 82 6.78 -2.14 -3.62
C VAL A 82 8.21 -1.93 -4.12
N LEU A 83 8.40 -1.54 -5.37
CA LEU A 83 9.72 -1.28 -5.94
C LEU A 83 10.38 -0.07 -5.28
N GLY A 84 9.63 1.02 -5.08
CA GLY A 84 10.11 2.23 -4.42
C GLY A 84 10.56 1.97 -2.98
N LEU A 85 9.73 1.31 -2.18
CA LEU A 85 10.08 0.94 -0.80
C LEU A 85 11.27 -0.03 -0.76
N SER A 86 11.35 -0.98 -1.68
CA SER A 86 12.49 -1.89 -1.78
C SER A 86 13.80 -1.14 -2.06
N ALA A 87 13.76 -0.13 -2.95
CA ALA A 87 14.91 0.73 -3.23
C ALA A 87 15.30 1.57 -2.00
N VAL A 88 14.34 2.13 -1.27
CA VAL A 88 14.62 2.88 -0.04
C VAL A 88 15.19 1.97 1.06
N ASN A 89 14.61 0.78 1.26
CA ASN A 89 15.05 -0.18 2.27
C ASN A 89 16.47 -0.71 2.04
N SER A 90 16.95 -0.66 0.80
CA SER A 90 18.31 -1.06 0.41
C SER A 90 19.27 0.13 0.24
N SER A 91 18.80 1.35 0.48
CA SER A 91 19.59 2.56 0.25
C SER A 91 20.59 2.83 1.37
N ALA A 92 21.76 3.37 1.02
CA ALA A 92 22.72 3.89 1.98
C ALA A 92 22.16 5.07 2.79
N ALA A 93 21.25 5.85 2.21
CA ALA A 93 20.60 6.96 2.89
C ALA A 93 19.77 6.51 4.09
N LEU A 94 18.95 5.46 3.93
CA LEU A 94 18.22 4.89 5.07
C LEU A 94 19.18 4.30 6.10
N ALA A 95 20.20 3.56 5.65
CA ALA A 95 21.20 2.97 6.56
C ALA A 95 21.89 4.03 7.43
N GLN A 96 22.17 5.23 6.90
CA GLN A 96 22.71 6.35 7.67
C GLN A 96 21.71 6.88 8.71
N MET A 97 20.43 6.98 8.36
CA MET A 97 19.40 7.50 9.27
C MET A 97 19.11 6.59 10.47
N ILE A 98 19.38 5.29 10.33
CA ILE A 98 19.19 4.29 11.39
C ILE A 98 20.52 3.83 12.02
N ASP A 99 21.62 4.54 11.77
CA ASP A 99 22.97 4.23 12.28
C ASP A 99 23.39 2.76 12.03
N GLY A 100 23.12 2.26 10.83
CA GLY A 100 23.41 0.87 10.46
C GLY A 100 22.50 -0.18 11.12
N GLY A 101 21.44 0.24 11.80
CA GLY A 101 20.40 -0.62 12.35
C GLY A 101 19.73 -1.54 11.32
N THR A 102 18.93 -2.48 11.81
CA THR A 102 18.27 -3.46 10.94
C THR A 102 17.09 -2.87 10.17
N THR A 103 16.94 -3.27 8.91
CA THR A 103 15.80 -2.90 8.05
C THR A 103 14.71 -3.99 8.00
N THR A 104 14.84 -5.06 8.79
CA THR A 104 13.91 -6.21 8.77
C THR A 104 12.45 -5.77 8.88
N ALA A 105 12.15 -4.84 9.78
CA ALA A 105 10.78 -4.42 10.03
C ALA A 105 10.18 -3.62 8.84
N TYR A 106 11.01 -2.86 8.12
CA TYR A 106 10.60 -2.16 6.88
C TYR A 106 10.41 -3.12 5.71
N TRP A 107 11.24 -4.17 5.64
CA TRP A 107 11.06 -5.27 4.69
C TRP A 107 9.79 -6.06 4.96
N LEU A 108 9.41 -6.29 6.22
CA LEU A 108 8.13 -6.92 6.56
C LEU A 108 6.94 -6.08 6.08
N GLN A 109 6.97 -4.76 6.28
CA GLN A 109 5.92 -3.86 5.78
C GLN A 109 5.86 -3.85 4.25
N THR A 110 7.01 -3.85 3.58
CA THR A 110 7.10 -3.93 2.12
C THR A 110 6.57 -5.27 1.59
N GLY A 111 6.92 -6.36 2.27
CA GLY A 111 6.44 -7.71 1.98
C GLY A 111 4.93 -7.85 2.19
N MET A 112 4.36 -7.19 3.20
CA MET A 112 2.90 -7.13 3.39
C MET A 112 2.20 -6.44 2.22
N ILE A 113 2.72 -5.31 1.73
CA ILE A 113 2.17 -4.62 0.55
C ILE A 113 2.33 -5.48 -0.72
N ALA A 114 3.46 -6.17 -0.88
CA ALA A 114 3.67 -7.10 -1.99
C ALA A 114 2.71 -8.30 -1.93
N GLY A 115 2.46 -8.85 -0.74
CA GLY A 115 1.47 -9.91 -0.52
C GLY A 115 0.06 -9.43 -0.86
N LEU A 116 -0.31 -8.21 -0.46
CA LEU A 116 -1.57 -7.57 -0.82
C LEU A 116 -1.69 -7.41 -2.35
N LEU A 117 -0.63 -6.96 -3.02
CA LEU A 117 -0.60 -6.85 -4.48
C LEU A 117 -0.85 -8.20 -5.15
N ILE A 118 -0.13 -9.25 -4.75
CA ILE A 118 -0.32 -10.61 -5.30
C ILE A 118 -1.75 -11.09 -5.06
N TRP A 119 -2.27 -10.90 -3.84
CA TRP A 119 -3.64 -11.24 -3.48
C TRP A 119 -4.67 -10.58 -4.40
N LEU A 120 -4.56 -9.26 -4.60
CA LEU A 120 -5.46 -8.51 -5.48
C LEU A 120 -5.33 -8.94 -6.94
N VAL A 121 -4.12 -9.24 -7.43
CA VAL A 121 -3.89 -9.77 -8.79
C VAL A 121 -4.62 -11.10 -8.97
N VAL A 122 -4.47 -12.04 -8.02
CA VAL A 122 -5.11 -13.35 -8.07
C VAL A 122 -6.63 -13.20 -8.08
N LEU A 123 -7.19 -12.42 -7.14
CA LEU A 123 -8.63 -12.20 -7.07
C LEU A 123 -9.18 -11.49 -8.32
N TYR A 124 -8.45 -10.53 -8.87
CA TYR A 124 -8.84 -9.84 -10.11
C TYR A 124 -8.91 -10.81 -11.29
N ARG A 125 -7.91 -11.70 -11.43
CA ARG A 125 -7.91 -12.74 -12.47
C ARG A 125 -9.05 -13.74 -12.28
N LEU A 126 -9.22 -14.29 -11.08
CA LEU A 126 -10.27 -15.27 -10.77
C LEU A 126 -11.67 -14.69 -10.95
N SER A 127 -11.89 -13.43 -10.55
CA SER A 127 -13.17 -12.76 -10.76
C SER A 127 -13.46 -12.45 -12.24
N ARG A 128 -12.47 -12.49 -13.16
CA ARG A 128 -12.68 -12.34 -14.61
C ARG A 128 -13.06 -13.68 -15.25
N ALA A 129 -12.42 -14.76 -14.83
CA ALA A 129 -12.71 -16.11 -15.32
C ALA A 129 -14.15 -16.57 -15.03
N ASN A 130 -14.79 -16.01 -13.98
CA ASN A 130 -16.17 -16.32 -13.60
C ASN A 130 -17.24 -15.48 -14.33
N VAL A 131 -16.87 -14.67 -15.33
CA VAL A 131 -17.84 -13.95 -16.17
C VAL A 131 -17.92 -14.71 -17.51
N PRO A 132 -19.07 -15.34 -17.85
CA PRO A 132 -19.24 -15.99 -19.15
C PRO A 132 -19.04 -14.97 -20.26
N ALA A 133 -18.37 -15.37 -21.34
CA ALA A 133 -18.30 -14.55 -22.55
C ALA A 133 -19.72 -14.36 -23.10
N THR A 134 -20.25 -13.14 -22.97
CA THR A 134 -21.46 -12.68 -23.67
C THR A 134 -21.05 -11.90 -24.89
#